data_AF-A0A8T6H9R9-F1
#
_entry.id   AF-A0A8T6H9R9-F1
#
_cell.length_a   1.000
_cell.length_b   1.000
_cell.length_c   1.000
_cell.angle_alpha   90.00
_cell.angle_beta   90.00
_cell.angle_gamma   90.00
#
_symmetry.space_group_name_H-M   'P 1'
#
loop_
_entity.id
_entity.type
_entity.pdbx_description
1 polymer ?
#
loop_
_entity_poly.entity_id
_entity_poly.type
_entity_poly.pdbx_seq_one_letter_code
_entity_poly.pdbx_strand_id
1 'polypeptide(L)'
;MEQFVREAGSEPFAALNDQLGDQSEDLSISSATKPGTVRGNIYGIGNEVNLVLRYYRHDIFDELGLDFDAPGAWDEFVSMPGGGAMDAGHGLFPIATQSCADFYVQFHQAGGEFFDTEGNVQLNSDLAVEILTWQKAQLDSGVYIEKGTGDAQSALMNEAA
;
A
#
# COMPACT_ATOMS: atom_id res chain seq x y z
N MET A 1 21.01 6.06 -2.74
CA MET A 1 20.67 6.11 -1.30
C MET A 1 21.84 6.50 -0.40
N GLU A 2 23.07 6.67 -0.93
CA GLU A 2 24.24 7.07 -0.12
C GLU A 2 24.39 8.59 0.13
N GLN A 3 23.48 9.42 -0.41
CA GLN A 3 23.68 10.87 -0.42
C GLN A 3 23.01 11.61 0.76
N PHE A 4 22.15 10.94 1.53
CA PHE A 4 21.46 11.54 2.69
C PHE A 4 22.13 11.29 4.05
N VAL A 5 23.26 10.56 4.09
CA VAL A 5 23.92 10.17 5.37
C VAL A 5 25.37 10.69 5.45
N ARG A 6 25.75 11.69 4.64
CA ARG A 6 27.15 12.13 4.51
C ARG A 6 27.61 13.29 5.40
N GLU A 7 26.84 13.72 6.38
CA GLU A 7 27.37 14.55 7.48
C GLU A 7 27.27 13.79 8.80
N ALA A 8 28.23 12.89 8.99
CA ALA A 8 28.47 12.21 10.25
C ALA A 8 29.13 13.17 11.24
N GLY A 9 28.46 13.43 12.36
CA GLY A 9 29.04 14.18 13.48
C GLY A 9 28.12 14.33 14.69
N SER A 10 26.81 14.37 14.48
CA SER A 10 25.82 14.27 15.55
C SER A 10 24.53 13.71 14.98
N GLU A 11 24.07 12.57 15.47
CA GLU A 11 22.69 12.17 15.26
C GLU A 11 21.78 13.34 15.73
N PRO A 12 20.88 13.87 14.89
CA PRO A 12 20.17 15.13 15.16
C PRO A 12 19.14 15.00 16.31
N PHE A 13 18.95 13.80 16.85
CA PHE A 13 18.01 13.47 17.90
C PHE A 13 18.72 12.72 19.02
N ALA A 14 18.26 12.93 20.26
CA ALA A 14 18.73 12.14 21.39
C ALA A 14 18.22 10.69 21.28
N ALA A 15 19.07 9.73 21.62
CA ALA A 15 18.64 8.33 21.72
C ALA A 15 17.68 8.15 22.90
N LEU A 16 16.63 7.35 22.69
CA LEU A 16 15.54 7.10 23.64
C LEU A 16 15.68 5.75 24.36
N ASN A 17 16.77 5.01 24.13
CA ASN A 17 16.97 3.65 24.63
C ASN A 17 16.86 3.57 26.17
N ASP A 18 17.50 4.48 26.90
CA ASP A 18 17.47 4.49 28.36
C ASP A 18 16.07 4.81 28.92
N GLN A 19 15.32 5.67 28.23
CA GLN A 19 13.96 6.08 28.60
C GLN A 19 12.95 4.97 28.33
N LEU A 20 13.16 4.18 27.28
CA LEU A 20 12.28 3.05 26.93
C LEU A 20 12.59 1.81 27.76
N GLY A 21 13.86 1.54 28.05
CA GLY A 21 14.28 0.34 28.78
C GLY A 21 13.69 -0.93 28.18
N ASP A 22 13.27 -1.86 29.03
CA ASP A 22 12.69 -3.16 28.62
C ASP A 22 11.36 -3.02 27.86
N GLN A 23 10.70 -1.86 27.89
CA GLN A 23 9.44 -1.65 27.18
C GLN A 23 9.62 -1.68 25.65
N SER A 24 10.86 -1.53 25.15
CA SER A 24 11.13 -1.64 23.71
C SER A 24 10.80 -3.01 23.12
N GLU A 25 10.80 -4.07 23.93
CA GLU A 25 10.61 -5.47 23.51
C GLU A 25 9.14 -5.94 23.59
N ASP A 26 8.27 -5.25 24.33
CA ASP A 26 6.98 -5.80 24.77
C ASP A 26 5.81 -5.51 23.81
N LEU A 27 5.91 -4.49 22.96
CA LEU A 27 4.73 -4.02 22.25
C LEU A 27 4.74 -4.37 20.76
N SER A 28 3.57 -4.19 20.18
CA SER A 28 3.33 -3.40 18.95
C SER A 28 4.29 -2.20 18.69
N ILE A 29 5.24 -1.90 19.60
CA ILE A 29 6.42 -1.05 19.46
C ILE A 29 7.34 -1.50 18.35
N SER A 30 7.48 -2.78 17.99
CA SER A 30 8.45 -3.10 16.92
C SER A 30 8.13 -2.34 15.61
N SER A 31 6.86 -2.17 15.26
CA SER A 31 6.46 -1.29 14.15
C SER A 31 6.57 0.20 14.48
N ALA A 32 6.43 0.60 15.74
CA ALA A 32 6.54 2.00 16.16
C ALA A 32 8.01 2.50 16.26
N THR A 33 8.97 1.63 16.59
CA THR A 33 10.37 2.01 16.82
C THR A 33 11.30 1.58 15.70
N LYS A 34 11.02 0.50 14.94
CA LYS A 34 11.88 0.10 13.81
C LYS A 34 12.13 1.23 12.81
N PRO A 35 11.12 2.01 12.37
CA PRO A 35 11.37 3.12 11.43
C PRO A 35 12.28 4.22 12.01
N GLY A 36 12.24 4.42 13.32
CA GLY A 36 13.07 5.38 14.05
C GLY A 36 14.39 4.81 14.57
N THR A 37 14.71 3.54 14.27
CA THR A 37 15.90 2.87 14.78
C THR A 37 17.04 2.93 13.77
N VAL A 38 18.18 3.49 14.18
CA VAL A 38 19.38 3.57 13.34
C VAL A 38 20.55 2.97 14.12
N ARG A 39 21.19 1.94 13.57
CA ARG A 39 22.35 1.25 14.17
C ARG A 39 22.13 0.82 15.64
N GLY A 40 20.91 0.38 15.97
CA GLY A 40 20.54 -0.10 17.31
C GLY A 40 20.06 0.98 18.29
N ASN A 41 20.14 2.26 17.92
CA ASN A 41 19.61 3.36 18.73
C ASN A 41 18.24 3.80 18.24
N ILE A 42 17.31 4.05 19.17
CA ILE A 42 15.95 4.49 18.89
C ILE A 42 15.90 6.01 18.97
N TYR A 43 15.60 6.69 17.86
CA TYR A 43 15.53 8.15 17.77
C TYR A 43 14.11 8.68 17.60
N GLY A 44 13.13 7.80 17.41
CA GLY A 44 11.75 8.18 17.20
C GLY A 44 10.79 7.03 17.52
N ILE A 45 9.59 7.39 17.94
CA ILE A 45 8.50 6.48 18.23
C ILE A 45 7.31 6.92 17.37
N GLY A 46 6.79 6.00 16.55
CA GLY A 46 5.58 6.22 15.78
C GLY A 46 4.41 6.52 16.73
N ASN A 47 3.75 7.64 16.51
CA ASN A 47 2.57 8.06 17.27
C ASN A 47 1.29 7.38 16.78
N GLU A 48 1.27 6.92 15.53
CA GLU A 48 0.17 6.21 14.89
C GLU A 48 0.69 5.05 14.03
N VAL A 49 -0.14 4.02 13.88
CA VAL A 49 0.09 2.91 12.97
C VAL A 49 -1.08 2.87 12.01
N ASN A 50 -0.80 3.13 10.74
CA ASN A 50 -1.81 3.10 9.69
C ASN A 50 -1.79 1.74 8.99
N LEU A 51 -2.95 1.10 8.90
CA LEU A 51 -3.16 -0.13 8.15
C LEU A 51 -3.94 0.19 6.89
N VAL A 52 -3.52 -0.38 5.76
CA VAL A 52 -4.27 -0.30 4.51
C VAL A 52 -5.25 -1.47 4.50
N LEU A 53 -6.54 -1.15 4.41
CA LEU A 53 -7.64 -2.10 4.33
C LEU A 53 -8.44 -1.87 3.05
N ARG A 54 -9.18 -2.88 2.61
CA ARG A 54 -10.14 -2.75 1.52
C ARG A 54 -11.47 -2.25 2.09
N TYR A 55 -12.03 -1.20 1.50
CA TYR A 55 -13.38 -0.70 1.76
C TYR A 55 -14.22 -0.83 0.50
N TYR A 56 -15.52 -1.03 0.64
CA TYR A 56 -16.44 -1.22 -0.49
C TYR A 56 -17.81 -0.57 -0.22
N ARG A 57 -18.58 -0.39 -1.30
CA ARG A 57 -19.97 0.09 -1.26
C ARG A 57 -20.91 -1.10 -1.11
N HIS A 58 -21.36 -1.35 0.13
CA HIS A 58 -22.22 -2.50 0.43
C HIS A 58 -23.51 -2.53 -0.38
N ASP A 59 -24.14 -1.38 -0.60
CA ASP A 59 -25.36 -1.24 -1.37
C ASP A 59 -25.18 -1.64 -2.84
N ILE A 60 -24.05 -1.27 -3.46
CA ILE A 60 -23.71 -1.68 -4.83
C ILE A 60 -23.38 -3.17 -4.88
N PHE A 61 -22.65 -3.69 -3.88
CA PHE A 61 -22.32 -5.11 -3.81
C PHE A 61 -23.59 -5.97 -3.64
N ASP A 62 -24.52 -5.55 -2.79
CA ASP A 62 -25.81 -6.22 -2.58
C ASP A 62 -26.66 -6.21 -3.86
N GLU A 63 -26.75 -5.07 -4.57
CA GLU A 63 -27.49 -4.94 -5.83
C GLU A 63 -26.94 -5.88 -6.92
N LEU A 64 -25.62 -6.01 -6.98
CA LEU A 64 -24.93 -6.86 -7.95
C LEU A 64 -24.78 -8.32 -7.50
N GLY A 65 -25.19 -8.65 -6.27
CA GLY A 65 -25.04 -9.99 -5.68
C GLY A 65 -23.58 -10.40 -5.47
N LEU A 66 -22.69 -9.46 -5.21
CA LEU A 66 -21.26 -9.66 -4.96
C LEU A 66 -20.98 -9.87 -3.47
N ASP A 67 -20.15 -10.87 -3.14
CA ASP A 67 -19.71 -11.13 -1.77
C ASP A 67 -18.28 -10.61 -1.54
N PHE A 68 -18.14 -9.56 -0.73
CA PHE A 68 -16.85 -8.94 -0.44
C PHE A 68 -15.90 -9.84 0.36
N ASP A 69 -16.41 -10.78 1.14
CA ASP A 69 -15.59 -11.65 1.99
C ASP A 69 -15.10 -12.91 1.23
N ALA A 70 -15.65 -13.18 0.05
CA ALA A 70 -15.29 -14.34 -0.78
C ALA A 70 -13.84 -14.35 -1.34
N PRO A 71 -13.25 -13.24 -1.84
CA PRO A 71 -11.93 -13.26 -2.48
C PRO A 71 -10.77 -13.26 -1.48
N GLY A 72 -9.97 -14.33 -1.49
CA GLY A 72 -8.71 -14.45 -0.76
C GLY A 72 -7.50 -13.90 -1.51
N ALA A 73 -7.58 -13.82 -2.84
CA ALA A 73 -6.52 -13.32 -3.73
C ALA A 73 -7.00 -12.22 -4.69
N TRP A 74 -6.05 -11.49 -5.29
CA TRP A 74 -6.34 -10.44 -6.26
C TRP A 74 -7.05 -10.97 -7.52
N ASP A 75 -6.65 -12.13 -8.04
CA ASP A 75 -7.28 -12.72 -9.22
C ASP A 75 -8.76 -13.08 -8.99
N GLU A 76 -9.07 -13.58 -7.80
CA GLU A 76 -10.45 -13.85 -7.39
C GLU A 76 -11.24 -12.55 -7.30
N PHE A 77 -10.67 -11.53 -6.66
CA PHE A 77 -11.30 -10.21 -6.51
C PHE A 77 -11.64 -9.55 -7.85
N VAL A 78 -10.71 -9.54 -8.81
CA VAL A 78 -10.95 -8.94 -10.13
C VAL A 78 -11.87 -9.76 -11.03
N SER A 79 -12.09 -11.04 -10.68
CA SER A 79 -13.02 -11.94 -11.38
C SER A 79 -14.42 -11.95 -10.77
N MET A 80 -14.61 -11.42 -9.57
CA MET A 80 -15.92 -11.26 -8.92
C MET A 80 -16.95 -10.49 -9.77
N PRO A 81 -16.62 -9.32 -10.34
CA PRO A 81 -17.56 -8.60 -11.16
C PRO A 81 -17.68 -9.39 -12.48
N GLY A 82 -18.76 -10.16 -12.63
CA GLY A 82 -19.14 -10.62 -13.96
C GLY A 82 -19.35 -9.43 -14.91
N GLY A 83 -19.51 -9.67 -16.21
CA GLY A 83 -19.68 -8.59 -17.20
C GLY A 83 -20.73 -7.53 -16.83
N GLY A 84 -21.77 -7.90 -16.06
CA GLY A 84 -22.84 -7.00 -15.62
C GLY A 84 -22.43 -5.81 -14.74
N ALA A 85 -21.38 -5.91 -13.92
CA ALA A 85 -20.93 -4.77 -13.11
C ALA A 85 -20.24 -3.68 -13.97
N MET A 86 -19.49 -4.13 -14.98
CA MET A 86 -18.86 -3.26 -15.97
C MET A 86 -19.92 -2.65 -16.90
N ASP A 87 -20.94 -3.42 -17.29
CA ASP A 87 -22.06 -2.95 -18.11
C ASP A 87 -22.90 -1.88 -17.38
N ALA A 88 -22.95 -1.91 -16.05
CA ALA A 88 -23.58 -0.89 -15.21
C ALA A 88 -22.69 0.35 -14.96
N GLY A 89 -21.45 0.35 -15.47
CA GLY A 89 -20.49 1.46 -15.31
C GLY A 89 -19.81 1.51 -13.94
N HIS A 90 -19.81 0.42 -13.17
CA HIS A 90 -19.18 0.35 -11.85
C HIS A 90 -17.83 -0.37 -11.92
N GLY A 91 -16.74 0.34 -11.61
CA GLY A 91 -15.43 -0.26 -11.36
C GLY A 91 -15.30 -0.78 -9.92
N LEU A 92 -14.43 -1.76 -9.67
CA LEU A 92 -14.22 -2.33 -8.33
C LEU A 92 -13.06 -1.69 -7.56
N PHE A 93 -12.06 -1.18 -8.26
CA PHE A 93 -10.85 -0.68 -7.60
C PHE A 93 -10.31 0.58 -8.27
N PRO A 94 -10.16 1.69 -7.53
CA PRO A 94 -9.50 2.87 -8.02
C PRO A 94 -7.98 2.68 -7.97
N ILE A 95 -7.29 2.75 -9.12
CA ILE A 95 -5.83 2.66 -9.20
C ILE A 95 -5.21 4.02 -9.50
N ALA A 96 -4.16 4.39 -8.79
CA ALA A 96 -3.37 5.60 -9.04
C ALA A 96 -2.37 5.36 -10.18
N THR A 97 -2.68 5.87 -11.37
CA THR A 97 -1.85 5.76 -12.58
C THR A 97 -0.62 6.70 -12.57
N GLN A 98 -0.65 7.74 -11.74
CA GLN A 98 0.39 8.77 -11.62
C GLN A 98 1.27 8.59 -10.37
N SER A 99 1.09 7.50 -9.63
CA SER A 99 1.83 7.19 -8.40
C SER A 99 2.23 5.72 -8.40
N CYS A 100 3.30 5.38 -7.68
CA CYS A 100 3.69 3.98 -7.47
C CYS A 100 2.99 3.33 -6.27
N ALA A 101 2.07 4.01 -5.58
CA ALA A 101 1.50 3.53 -4.32
C ALA A 101 0.80 2.17 -4.47
N ASP A 102 -0.08 2.01 -5.45
CA ASP A 102 -0.83 0.75 -5.64
C ASP A 102 0.05 -0.35 -6.25
N PHE A 103 0.97 0.02 -7.15
CA PHE A 103 2.00 -0.88 -7.69
C PHE A 103 2.86 -1.46 -6.55
N TYR A 104 3.39 -0.60 -5.68
CA TYR A 104 4.25 -1.00 -4.57
C TYR A 104 3.55 -2.02 -3.65
N VAL A 105 2.31 -1.75 -3.25
CA VAL A 105 1.56 -2.66 -2.37
C VAL A 105 1.40 -4.05 -2.99
N GLN A 106 0.95 -4.11 -4.25
CA GLN A 106 0.71 -5.39 -4.94
C GLN A 106 2.02 -6.12 -5.26
N PHE A 107 3.08 -5.39 -5.62
CA PHE A 107 4.41 -5.94 -5.85
C PHE A 107 4.99 -6.59 -4.58
N HIS A 108 4.88 -5.93 -3.41
CA HIS A 108 5.33 -6.51 -2.15
C HIS A 108 4.48 -7.70 -1.70
N GLN A 109 3.16 -7.66 -1.92
CA GLN A 109 2.29 -8.81 -1.64
C GLN A 109 2.65 -10.04 -2.48
N ALA A 110 3.16 -9.84 -3.70
CA ALA A 110 3.71 -10.89 -4.55
C ALA A 110 5.14 -11.32 -4.18
N GLY A 111 5.73 -10.77 -3.11
CA GLY A 111 7.09 -11.06 -2.65
C GLY A 111 8.19 -10.25 -3.33
N GLY A 112 7.83 -9.23 -4.10
CA GLY A 112 8.76 -8.29 -4.69
C GLY A 112 9.36 -7.33 -3.66
N GLU A 113 10.60 -6.94 -3.87
CA GLU A 113 11.31 -5.95 -3.05
C GLU A 113 11.97 -4.91 -3.96
N PHE A 114 12.04 -3.65 -3.53
CA PHE A 114 12.70 -2.60 -4.34
C PHE A 114 14.21 -2.78 -4.42
N PHE A 115 14.78 -3.37 -3.36
CA PHE A 115 16.20 -3.64 -3.24
C PHE A 115 16.41 -5.09 -2.79
N ASP A 116 17.44 -5.74 -3.31
CA ASP A 116 17.89 -7.02 -2.77
C ASP A 116 18.68 -6.86 -1.47
N THR A 117 19.14 -7.97 -0.89
CA THR A 117 19.90 -7.99 0.37
C THR A 117 21.24 -7.26 0.28
N GLU A 118 21.76 -7.02 -0.93
CA GLU A 118 23.00 -6.28 -1.16
C GLU A 118 22.74 -4.79 -1.45
N GLY A 119 21.47 -4.39 -1.55
CA GLY A 119 21.05 -3.02 -1.84
C GLY A 119 20.98 -2.70 -3.34
N ASN A 120 21.07 -3.70 -4.23
CA ASN A 120 20.88 -3.47 -5.67
C ASN A 120 19.40 -3.29 -5.99
N VAL A 121 19.09 -2.42 -6.96
CA VAL A 121 17.72 -2.13 -7.39
C VAL A 121 17.12 -3.33 -8.14
N GLN A 122 15.88 -3.71 -7.79
CA GLN A 122 15.15 -4.86 -8.36
C GLN A 122 13.84 -4.46 -9.07
N LEU A 123 13.62 -3.15 -9.29
CA LEU A 123 12.40 -2.60 -9.88
C LEU A 123 12.16 -2.99 -11.36
N ASN A 124 13.20 -3.47 -12.05
CA ASN A 124 13.10 -3.96 -13.43
C ASN A 124 13.06 -5.50 -13.51
N SER A 125 12.71 -6.18 -12.42
CA SER A 125 12.55 -7.62 -12.37
C SER A 125 11.35 -8.09 -13.21
N ASP A 126 11.37 -9.36 -13.64
CA ASP A 126 10.26 -9.99 -14.35
C ASP A 126 8.95 -9.88 -13.56
N LEU A 127 9.02 -10.02 -12.23
CA LEU A 127 7.86 -9.85 -11.34
C LEU A 127 7.29 -8.43 -11.38
N ALA A 128 8.13 -7.39 -11.40
CA ALA A 128 7.66 -6.02 -11.51
C ALA A 128 6.92 -5.77 -12.85
N VAL A 129 7.46 -6.34 -13.94
CA VAL A 129 6.82 -6.29 -15.26
C VAL A 129 5.48 -7.04 -15.25
N GLU A 130 5.43 -8.23 -14.64
CA GLU A 130 4.21 -9.02 -14.51
C GLU A 130 3.10 -8.26 -13.77
N ILE A 131 3.41 -7.68 -12.61
CA ILE A 131 2.44 -6.92 -11.80
C ILE A 131 1.92 -5.69 -12.56
N LEU A 132 2.81 -4.89 -13.18
CA LEU A 132 2.38 -3.73 -13.96
C LEU A 132 1.55 -4.13 -15.19
N THR A 133 1.91 -5.23 -15.84
CA THR A 133 1.16 -5.77 -16.99
C THR A 133 -0.24 -6.21 -16.57
N TRP A 134 -0.34 -6.91 -15.44
CA TRP A 134 -1.60 -7.33 -14.87
C TRP A 134 -2.47 -6.12 -14.47
N GLN A 135 -1.91 -5.14 -13.74
CA GLN A 135 -2.63 -3.91 -13.38
C GLN A 135 -3.16 -3.16 -14.61
N LYS A 136 -2.35 -3.08 -15.68
CA LYS A 136 -2.77 -2.49 -16.93
C LYS A 136 -3.92 -3.27 -17.57
N ALA A 137 -3.87 -4.60 -17.58
CA ALA A 137 -4.97 -5.42 -18.11
C ALA A 137 -6.28 -5.17 -17.35
N GLN A 138 -6.22 -4.99 -16.03
CA GLN A 138 -7.41 -4.72 -15.23
C GLN A 138 -7.96 -3.32 -15.48
N LEU A 139 -7.09 -2.33 -15.70
CA LEU A 139 -7.50 -0.98 -16.12
C LEU A 139 -8.13 -1.00 -17.52
N ASP A 140 -7.54 -1.72 -18.47
CA ASP A 140 -8.06 -1.85 -19.84
C ASP A 140 -9.41 -2.60 -19.86
N SER A 141 -9.65 -3.49 -18.89
CA SER A 141 -10.93 -4.21 -18.73
C SER A 141 -12.05 -3.37 -18.11
N GLY A 142 -11.71 -2.24 -17.47
CA GLY A 142 -12.64 -1.42 -16.68
C GLY A 142 -12.87 -1.87 -15.24
N VAL A 143 -12.39 -3.06 -14.86
CA VAL A 143 -12.47 -3.55 -13.46
C VAL A 143 -11.71 -2.61 -12.52
N TYR A 144 -10.55 -2.14 -12.96
CA TYR A 144 -9.87 -1.02 -12.32
C TYR A 144 -10.27 0.27 -13.02
N ILE A 145 -10.46 1.32 -12.23
CA ILE A 145 -10.74 2.66 -12.73
C ILE A 145 -9.63 3.60 -12.30
N GLU A 146 -9.33 4.59 -13.14
CA GLU A 146 -8.33 5.59 -12.78
C GLU A 146 -8.80 6.39 -11.57
N LYS A 147 -7.97 6.43 -10.53
CA LYS A 147 -8.23 7.25 -9.36
C LYS A 147 -8.09 8.72 -9.75
N GLY A 148 -9.19 9.47 -9.65
CA GLY A 148 -9.17 10.92 -9.82
C GLY A 148 -8.21 11.59 -8.82
N THR A 149 -7.52 12.65 -9.24
CA THR A 149 -6.63 13.45 -8.39
C THR A 149 -7.29 14.75 -7.95
N GLY A 150 -6.85 15.33 -6.83
CA GLY A 150 -7.32 16.65 -6.36
C GLY A 150 -8.80 16.69 -5.99
N ASP A 151 -9.55 17.63 -6.58
CA ASP A 151 -10.97 17.88 -6.27
C ASP A 151 -11.87 16.67 -6.57
N ALA A 152 -11.50 15.83 -7.55
CA ALA A 152 -12.24 14.60 -7.87
C ALA A 152 -12.15 13.57 -6.74
N GLN A 153 -11.00 13.45 -6.08
CA GLN A 153 -10.86 12.59 -4.90
C GLN A 153 -11.67 13.15 -3.73
N SER A 154 -11.70 14.47 -3.55
CA SER A 154 -12.46 15.12 -2.49
C SER A 154 -13.97 14.98 -2.68
N ALA A 155 -14.46 15.05 -3.93
CA ALA A 155 -15.86 14.83 -4.28
C ALA A 155 -16.31 13.38 -3.98
N LEU A 156 -15.51 12.39 -4.36
CA LEU A 156 -15.78 10.97 -4.03
C LEU A 156 -15.90 10.72 -2.53
N MET A 157 -15.09 11.40 -1.71
CA MET A 157 -15.14 11.26 -0.26
C MET A 157 -16.35 11.99 0.37
N ASN A 158 -16.85 13.05 -0.27
CA ASN A 158 -17.96 13.86 0.24
C ASN A 158 -19.34 13.31 -0.16
N GLU A 159 -19.47 12.58 -1.27
CA GLU A 159 -20.74 11.94 -1.66
C GLU A 159 -21.08 10.70 -0.81
N ALA A 160 -20.16 10.25 0.04
CA ALA A 160 -20.34 9.12 0.94
C ALA A 160 -20.78 9.51 2.37
N ALA A 161 -21.07 10.79 2.63
CA ALA A 161 -21.50 11.34 3.93
C ALA A 161 -22.96 11.80 3.92
#